data_AF-A0A337S188-F1
#
_entry.id   AF-A0A337S188-F1
#
_cell.length_a   1.000
_cell.length_b   1.000
_cell.length_c   1.000
_cell.angle_alpha   90.00
_cell.angle_beta   90.00
_cell.angle_gamma   90.00
#
_symmetry.space_group_name_H-M   'P 1'
#
loop_
_entity.id
_entity.type
_entity.pdbx_description
1 polymer ?
#
loop_
_entity_poly.entity_id
_entity_poly.type
_entity_poly.pdbx_seq_one_letter_code
_entity_poly.pdbx_strand_id
1 'polypeptide(L)'
;MAAIQVSWNTTHQEVNTEPYDPFEAQQGDLSQIEKEYQVLQEQLKEACENYEQIKLKVSEETKDMEEKLKRNSEENKISKTELDWFLEDLEKEIKKWQQEKKEIQENLKALKKKMKKVLNANETYTQKNDGKDKEHELLLDQSLEISDTFTNEKMKIEECIKKGKENYEESLQRAVAAEVSVLENWKETEVYKLQITESQAEAYLKYLKLLSSDSAAYPDTESDVHSWESFLCKVGKEIEKAKSQFEEQIQAIKNGSRLSELSRVQIPDLSFPVCSTPGALASLLALCLYLKAWSRRPSFAPHPVALLSHVLSLLN
;
A
#
# COMPACT_ATOMS: atom_id res chain seq x y z
N MET A 1 118.67 0.40 124.59
CA MET A 1 119.05 -0.48 125.71
C MET A 1 119.73 -1.71 125.15
N ALA A 2 120.86 -2.06 125.77
CA ALA A 2 121.54 -3.36 125.80
C ALA A 2 121.74 -4.14 124.48
N ALA A 3 123.00 -4.15 124.07
CA ALA A 3 123.61 -5.24 123.33
C ALA A 3 123.34 -6.58 124.04
N ILE A 4 122.93 -7.58 123.27
CA ILE A 4 123.20 -8.98 123.60
C ILE A 4 123.96 -9.56 122.42
N GLN A 5 125.26 -9.57 122.63
CA GLN A 5 126.24 -10.37 121.94
C GLN A 5 126.01 -11.82 122.35
N VAL A 6 125.65 -12.69 121.40
CA VAL A 6 125.84 -14.14 121.53
C VAL A 6 126.76 -14.57 120.41
N SER A 7 128.00 -14.84 120.80
CA SER A 7 129.00 -15.51 120.00
C SER A 7 128.60 -16.98 119.81
N TRP A 8 128.30 -17.36 118.57
CA TRP A 8 128.61 -18.70 118.09
C TRP A 8 129.67 -18.54 117.02
N ASN A 9 130.89 -18.91 117.40
CA ASN A 9 131.94 -19.31 116.47
C ASN A 9 131.39 -20.48 115.67
N THR A 10 130.75 -20.19 114.54
CA THR A 10 130.57 -21.19 113.49
C THR A 10 131.81 -21.02 112.65
N THR A 11 132.73 -21.96 112.87
CA THR A 11 133.84 -22.32 112.01
C THR A 11 133.64 -21.78 110.60
N HIS A 12 134.63 -21.05 110.08
CA HIS A 12 134.78 -20.87 108.63
C HIS A 12 134.84 -22.29 108.03
N GLN A 13 133.67 -22.86 107.77
CA GLN A 13 133.50 -23.98 106.88
C GLN A 13 133.82 -23.35 105.54
N GLU A 14 135.05 -23.59 105.08
CA GLU A 14 135.58 -23.19 103.78
C GLU A 14 134.46 -23.28 102.76
N VAL A 15 133.83 -22.15 102.47
CA VAL A 15 132.85 -22.07 101.41
C VAL A 15 133.74 -21.98 100.20
N ASN A 16 133.99 -23.14 99.61
CA ASN A 16 134.85 -23.36 98.46
C ASN A 16 134.71 -22.20 97.46
N THR A 17 135.64 -21.24 97.51
CA THR A 17 135.71 -20.05 96.64
C THR A 17 136.81 -20.20 95.58
N GLU A 18 137.32 -21.40 95.40
CA GLU A 18 138.13 -21.73 94.22
C GLU A 18 137.17 -22.21 93.11
N PRO A 19 137.37 -21.78 91.86
CA PRO A 19 136.62 -22.29 90.71
C PRO A 19 136.61 -23.82 90.76
N TYR A 20 135.43 -24.43 90.64
CA TYR A 20 135.34 -25.89 90.68
C TYR A 20 135.82 -26.46 89.33
N ASP A 21 137.14 -26.55 89.16
CA ASP A 21 137.79 -27.19 88.02
C ASP A 21 137.49 -28.69 88.07
N PRO A 22 136.63 -29.23 87.17
CA PRO A 22 136.68 -29.03 85.71
C PRO A 22 135.50 -28.28 85.05
N PHE A 23 134.61 -27.66 85.83
CA PHE A 23 133.32 -27.13 85.35
C PHE A 23 133.19 -25.59 85.35
N GLU A 24 134.09 -24.87 86.02
CA GLU A 24 134.13 -23.39 86.02
C GLU A 24 135.52 -22.91 85.60
N ALA A 25 135.59 -22.11 84.53
CA ALA A 25 136.85 -21.49 84.10
C ALA A 25 137.10 -20.14 84.81
N GLN A 26 136.03 -19.45 85.23
CA GLN A 26 136.02 -18.26 86.09
C GLN A 26 134.93 -18.37 87.18
N GLN A 27 135.16 -17.74 88.33
CA GLN A 27 134.24 -17.80 89.47
C GLN A 27 132.87 -17.20 89.12
N GLY A 28 131.79 -17.98 89.25
CA GLY A 28 130.42 -17.55 88.96
C GLY A 28 129.90 -17.99 87.59
N ASP A 29 130.74 -18.63 86.75
CA ASP A 29 130.35 -19.23 85.47
C ASP A 29 129.19 -20.21 85.65
N LEU A 30 129.18 -21.02 86.72
CA LEU A 30 128.11 -21.98 86.98
C LEU A 30 126.77 -21.26 87.25
N SER A 31 126.79 -20.11 87.94
CA SER A 31 125.58 -19.31 88.21
C SER A 31 125.10 -18.57 86.96
N GLN A 32 126.02 -18.14 86.09
CA GLN A 32 125.67 -17.56 84.80
C GLN A 32 125.05 -18.62 83.88
N ILE A 33 125.66 -19.80 83.78
CA ILE A 33 125.14 -20.96 83.04
C ILE A 33 123.76 -21.38 83.57
N GLU A 34 123.55 -21.38 84.90
CA GLU A 34 122.24 -21.69 85.50
C GLU A 34 121.17 -20.67 85.11
N LYS A 35 121.49 -19.36 85.13
CA LYS A 35 120.56 -18.30 84.70
C LYS A 35 120.26 -18.39 83.20
N GLU A 36 121.27 -18.62 82.37
CA GLU A 36 121.09 -18.83 80.93
C GLU A 36 120.25 -20.08 80.65
N TYR A 37 120.48 -21.17 81.40
CA TYR A 37 119.66 -22.38 81.34
C TYR A 37 118.21 -22.11 81.75
N GLN A 38 117.96 -21.35 82.81
CA GLN A 38 116.61 -20.93 83.22
C GLN A 38 115.92 -20.09 82.15
N VAL A 39 116.62 -19.11 81.56
CA VAL A 39 116.10 -18.28 80.47
C VAL A 39 115.77 -19.14 79.24
N LEU A 40 116.66 -20.06 78.86
CA LEU A 40 116.42 -20.98 77.74
C LEU A 40 115.26 -21.94 78.03
N GLN A 41 115.11 -22.41 79.26
CA GLN A 41 114.00 -23.25 79.68
C GLN A 41 112.66 -22.50 79.62
N GLU A 42 112.65 -21.23 80.03
CA GLU A 42 111.47 -20.36 79.96
C GLU A 42 111.10 -20.02 78.52
N GLN A 43 112.09 -19.72 77.66
CA GLN A 43 111.89 -19.53 76.22
C GLN A 43 111.35 -20.78 75.52
N LEU A 44 111.87 -21.97 75.88
CA LEU A 44 111.37 -23.23 75.35
C LEU A 44 109.91 -23.45 75.77
N LYS A 45 109.60 -23.20 77.05
CA LYS A 45 108.25 -23.30 77.58
C LYS A 45 107.29 -22.35 76.86
N GLU A 46 107.66 -21.08 76.71
CA GLU A 46 106.87 -20.07 76.00
C GLU A 46 106.67 -20.47 74.52
N ALA A 47 107.72 -20.93 73.83
CA ALA A 47 107.62 -21.39 72.45
C ALA A 47 106.69 -22.61 72.31
N CYS A 48 106.73 -23.55 73.27
CA CYS A 48 105.82 -24.69 73.31
C CYS A 48 104.36 -24.27 73.55
N GLU A 49 104.10 -23.37 74.50
CA GLU A 49 102.76 -22.84 74.78
C GLU A 49 102.20 -22.07 73.57
N ASN A 50 103.01 -21.21 72.95
CA ASN A 50 102.66 -20.49 71.73
C ASN A 50 102.36 -21.45 70.57
N TYR A 51 103.17 -22.49 70.38
CA TYR A 51 102.92 -23.50 69.35
C TYR A 51 101.59 -24.22 69.54
N GLU A 52 101.28 -24.69 70.75
CA GLU A 52 100.00 -25.35 71.04
C GLU A 52 98.81 -24.39 70.88
N GLN A 53 98.95 -23.12 71.27
CA GLN A 53 97.91 -22.11 71.05
C GLN A 53 97.65 -21.86 69.56
N ILE A 54 98.71 -21.70 68.76
CA ILE A 54 98.60 -21.54 67.31
C ILE A 54 97.96 -22.78 66.68
N LYS A 55 98.40 -23.98 67.09
CA LYS A 55 97.87 -25.25 66.60
C LYS A 55 96.39 -25.43 66.92
N LEU A 56 95.96 -25.07 68.13
CA LEU A 56 94.54 -25.06 68.52
C LEU A 56 93.75 -24.06 67.68
N LYS A 57 94.22 -22.82 67.54
CA LYS A 57 93.58 -21.78 66.74
C LYS A 57 93.42 -22.18 65.27
N VAL A 58 94.48 -22.69 64.66
CA VAL A 58 94.45 -23.17 63.26
C VAL A 58 93.49 -24.35 63.11
N SER A 59 93.45 -25.27 64.09
CA SER A 59 92.51 -26.39 64.06
C SER A 59 91.05 -25.93 64.14
N GLU A 60 90.74 -24.92 64.96
CA GLU A 60 89.40 -24.34 65.08
C GLU A 60 88.99 -23.58 63.82
N GLU A 61 89.88 -22.73 63.26
CA GLU A 61 89.65 -22.02 62.00
C GLU A 61 89.43 -22.98 60.82
N THR A 62 90.19 -24.09 60.77
CA THR A 62 90.02 -25.12 59.75
C THR A 62 88.65 -25.79 59.84
N LYS A 63 88.18 -26.11 61.06
CA LYS A 63 86.85 -26.70 61.30
C LYS A 63 85.73 -25.74 60.89
N ASP A 64 85.81 -24.47 61.26
CA ASP A 64 84.81 -23.46 60.87
C ASP A 64 84.73 -23.31 59.33
N MET A 65 85.87 -23.29 58.65
CA MET A 65 85.91 -23.21 57.19
C MET A 65 85.35 -24.47 56.52
N GLU A 66 85.62 -25.66 57.08
CA GLU A 66 85.07 -26.93 56.59
C GLU A 66 83.54 -26.98 56.75
N GLU A 67 82.99 -26.50 57.88
CA GLU A 67 81.55 -26.39 58.09
C GLU A 67 80.88 -25.38 57.16
N LYS A 68 81.52 -24.22 56.92
CA LYS A 68 81.04 -23.23 55.94
C LYS A 68 80.99 -23.80 54.52
N LEU A 69 82.02 -24.56 54.13
CA LEU A 69 82.07 -25.21 52.82
C LEU A 69 80.96 -26.26 52.68
N LYS A 70 80.72 -27.04 53.72
CA LYS A 70 79.62 -28.03 53.75
C LYS A 70 78.25 -27.36 53.60
N ARG A 71 77.96 -26.30 54.36
CA ARG A 71 76.71 -25.53 54.25
C ARG A 71 76.51 -24.96 52.84
N ASN A 72 77.54 -24.33 52.28
CA ASN A 72 77.47 -23.80 50.92
C ASN A 72 77.23 -24.91 49.87
N SER A 73 77.85 -26.08 50.04
CA SER A 73 77.62 -27.23 49.17
C SER A 73 76.18 -27.74 49.24
N GLU A 74 75.58 -27.78 50.43
CA GLU A 74 74.18 -28.16 50.64
C GLU A 74 73.21 -27.12 50.07
N GLU A 75 73.45 -25.83 50.31
CA GLU A 75 72.69 -24.73 49.70
C GLU A 75 72.72 -24.79 48.18
N ASN A 76 73.90 -25.02 47.57
CA ASN A 76 74.03 -25.18 46.12
C ASN A 76 73.23 -26.37 45.58
N LYS A 77 73.12 -27.47 46.33
CA LYS A 77 72.28 -28.61 45.93
C LYS A 77 70.80 -28.21 45.94
N ILE A 78 70.35 -27.49 46.97
CA ILE A 78 68.97 -27.01 47.08
C ILE A 78 68.66 -26.04 45.93
N SER A 79 69.49 -25.02 45.72
CA SER A 79 69.30 -24.05 44.64
C SER A 79 69.30 -24.70 43.25
N LYS A 80 70.13 -25.75 43.05
CA LYS A 80 70.10 -26.53 41.81
C LYS A 80 68.77 -27.24 41.61
N THR A 81 68.23 -27.87 42.65
CA THR A 81 66.92 -28.53 42.55
C THR A 81 65.79 -27.53 42.29
N GLU A 82 65.78 -26.38 42.96
CA GLU A 82 64.79 -25.32 42.72
C GLU A 82 64.84 -24.82 41.27
N LEU A 83 66.05 -24.66 40.72
CA LEU A 83 66.23 -24.29 39.32
C LEU A 83 65.65 -25.37 38.37
N ASP A 84 65.88 -26.65 38.64
CA ASP A 84 65.32 -27.75 37.85
C ASP A 84 63.78 -27.75 37.89
N TRP A 85 63.17 -27.48 39.06
CA TRP A 85 61.72 -27.31 39.20
C TRP A 85 61.18 -26.13 38.38
N PHE A 86 61.85 -24.97 38.40
CA PHE A 86 61.47 -23.81 37.58
C PHE A 86 61.59 -24.09 36.08
N LEU A 87 62.63 -24.83 35.67
CA LEU A 87 62.80 -25.22 34.27
C LEU A 87 61.67 -26.15 33.81
N GLU A 88 61.27 -27.13 34.64
CA GLU A 88 60.16 -28.04 34.32
C GLU A 88 58.82 -27.30 34.20
N ASP A 89 58.56 -26.36 35.11
CA ASP A 89 57.33 -25.56 35.09
C ASP A 89 57.24 -24.65 33.86
N LEU A 90 58.34 -23.97 33.52
CA LEU A 90 58.45 -23.19 32.29
C LEU A 90 58.26 -24.05 31.04
N GLU A 91 58.78 -25.28 31.02
CA GLU A 91 58.59 -26.19 29.88
C GLU A 91 57.12 -26.60 29.73
N LYS A 92 56.42 -26.86 30.84
CA LYS A 92 54.97 -27.16 30.84
C LYS A 92 54.17 -25.96 30.31
N GLU A 93 54.50 -24.75 30.76
CA GLU A 93 53.83 -23.54 30.33
C GLU A 93 54.07 -23.26 28.84
N ILE A 94 55.31 -23.44 28.35
CA ILE A 94 55.64 -23.34 26.91
C ILE A 94 54.82 -24.34 26.09
N LYS A 95 54.71 -25.60 26.53
CA LYS A 95 53.92 -26.62 25.83
C LYS A 95 52.44 -26.24 25.79
N LYS A 96 51.89 -25.73 26.89
CA LYS A 96 50.51 -25.24 26.98
C LYS A 96 50.29 -24.08 26.00
N TRP A 97 51.14 -23.05 26.03
CA TRP A 97 51.06 -21.91 25.11
C TRP A 97 51.15 -22.33 23.63
N GLN A 98 52.01 -23.29 23.31
CA GLN A 98 52.12 -23.81 21.94
C GLN A 98 50.85 -24.53 21.49
N GLN A 99 50.20 -25.27 22.38
CA GLN A 99 48.94 -25.95 22.09
C GLN A 99 47.79 -24.96 21.90
N GLU A 100 47.63 -24.00 22.82
CA GLU A 100 46.62 -22.94 22.72
C GLU A 100 46.77 -22.13 21.43
N LYS A 101 48.02 -21.80 21.04
CA LYS A 101 48.31 -21.12 19.78
C LYS A 101 47.80 -21.90 18.56
N LYS A 102 47.97 -23.23 18.54
CA LYS A 102 47.46 -24.08 17.45
C LYS A 102 45.95 -24.11 17.41
N GLU A 103 45.31 -24.26 18.57
CA GLU A 103 43.85 -24.29 18.69
C GLU A 103 43.22 -22.97 18.23
N ILE A 104 43.76 -21.83 18.66
CA ILE A 104 43.30 -20.50 18.22
C ILE A 104 43.46 -20.35 16.70
N GLN A 105 44.58 -20.83 16.14
CA GLN A 105 44.81 -20.76 14.70
C GLN A 105 43.81 -21.61 13.90
N GLU A 106 43.46 -22.80 14.39
CA GLU A 106 42.44 -23.67 13.76
C GLU A 106 41.04 -23.08 13.88
N ASN A 107 40.68 -22.55 15.05
CA ASN A 107 39.42 -21.86 15.29
C ASN A 107 39.28 -20.63 14.36
N LEU A 108 40.34 -19.85 14.16
CA LEU A 108 40.35 -18.71 13.25
C LEU A 108 40.14 -19.14 11.79
N LYS A 109 40.77 -20.24 11.35
CA LYS A 109 40.54 -20.81 10.00
C LYS A 109 39.09 -21.27 9.83
N ALA A 110 38.52 -21.93 10.84
CA ALA A 110 37.14 -22.38 10.83
C ALA A 110 36.15 -21.20 10.77
N LEU A 111 36.39 -20.15 11.57
CA LEU A 111 35.59 -18.94 11.58
C LEU A 111 35.63 -18.23 10.23
N LYS A 112 36.83 -18.07 9.63
CA LYS A 112 37.00 -17.48 8.29
C LYS A 112 36.23 -18.25 7.22
N LYS A 113 36.21 -19.58 7.28
CA LYS A 113 35.42 -20.43 6.37
C LYS A 113 33.92 -20.22 6.57
N LYS A 114 33.44 -20.13 7.82
CA LYS A 114 32.02 -19.83 8.12
C LYS A 114 31.63 -18.45 7.61
N MET A 115 32.46 -17.43 7.83
CA MET A 115 32.20 -16.06 7.37
C MET A 115 32.10 -15.99 5.85
N LYS A 116 32.98 -16.67 5.11
CA LYS A 116 32.89 -16.75 3.64
C LYS A 116 31.57 -17.39 3.16
N LYS A 117 31.10 -18.46 3.84
CA LYS A 117 29.81 -19.08 3.50
C LYS A 117 28.64 -18.13 3.72
N VAL A 118 28.64 -17.39 4.84
CA VAL A 118 27.60 -16.40 5.14
C VAL A 118 27.61 -15.27 4.11
N LEU A 119 28.79 -14.77 3.73
CA LEU A 119 28.92 -13.71 2.73
C LEU A 119 28.38 -14.16 1.36
N ASN A 120 28.74 -15.35 0.91
CA ASN A 120 28.23 -15.90 -0.35
C ASN A 120 26.70 -16.11 -0.30
N ALA A 121 26.17 -16.62 0.83
CA ALA A 121 24.73 -16.78 0.99
C ALA A 121 24.00 -15.43 0.93
N ASN A 122 24.54 -14.42 1.62
CA ASN A 122 23.99 -13.06 1.59
C ASN A 122 23.95 -12.49 0.16
N GLU A 123 25.04 -12.64 -0.60
CA GLU A 123 25.09 -12.22 -2.00
C GLU A 123 24.00 -12.90 -2.86
N THR A 124 23.79 -14.22 -2.70
CA THR A 124 22.72 -14.93 -3.41
C THR A 124 21.31 -14.47 -3.00
N TYR A 125 21.10 -14.13 -1.72
CA TYR A 125 19.83 -13.58 -1.26
C TYR A 125 19.58 -12.19 -1.82
N THR A 126 20.60 -11.32 -1.85
CA THR A 126 20.52 -10.00 -2.46
C THR A 126 20.16 -10.11 -3.95
N GLN A 127 20.87 -10.95 -4.72
CA GLN A 127 20.54 -11.16 -6.15
C GLN A 127 19.11 -11.69 -6.37
N LYS A 128 18.64 -12.59 -5.51
CA LYS A 128 17.27 -13.12 -5.57
C LYS A 128 16.23 -12.03 -5.27
N ASN A 129 16.51 -11.18 -4.29
CA ASN A 129 15.61 -10.07 -3.94
C ASN A 129 15.56 -9.04 -5.07
N ASP A 130 16.70 -8.63 -5.61
CA ASP A 130 16.77 -7.73 -6.78
C ASP A 130 16.01 -8.29 -7.98
N GLY A 131 16.04 -9.62 -8.19
CA GLY A 131 15.27 -10.29 -9.24
C GLY A 131 13.76 -10.19 -9.02
N LYS A 132 13.29 -10.40 -7.78
CA LYS A 132 11.88 -10.29 -7.41
C LYS A 132 11.37 -8.85 -7.48
N ASP A 133 12.20 -7.89 -7.09
CA ASP A 133 11.82 -6.48 -7.12
C ASP A 133 11.55 -6.02 -8.56
N LYS A 134 12.38 -6.47 -9.52
CA LYS A 134 12.14 -6.24 -10.96
C LYS A 134 10.87 -6.92 -11.47
N GLU A 135 10.58 -8.14 -11.01
CA GLU A 135 9.34 -8.84 -11.38
C GLU A 135 8.10 -8.11 -10.84
N HIS A 136 8.17 -7.59 -9.61
CA HIS A 136 7.12 -6.77 -9.03
C HIS A 136 6.90 -5.46 -9.78
N GLU A 137 7.97 -4.78 -10.20
CA GLU A 137 7.89 -3.57 -11.03
C GLU A 137 7.19 -3.85 -12.36
N LEU A 138 7.55 -4.93 -13.06
CA LEU A 138 6.88 -5.34 -14.30
C LEU A 138 5.38 -5.66 -14.11
N LEU A 139 5.01 -6.31 -12.99
CA LEU A 139 3.61 -6.59 -12.68
C LEU A 139 2.81 -5.31 -12.38
N LEU A 140 3.44 -4.31 -11.75
CA LEU A 140 2.82 -3.01 -11.53
C LEU A 140 2.57 -2.27 -12.84
N ASP A 141 3.56 -2.25 -13.73
CA ASP A 141 3.44 -1.65 -15.06
C ASP A 141 2.32 -2.32 -15.87
N GLN A 142 2.29 -3.67 -15.87
CA GLN A 142 1.24 -4.43 -16.53
C GLN A 142 -0.15 -4.14 -15.94
N SER A 143 -0.26 -4.05 -14.61
CA SER A 143 -1.52 -3.71 -13.96
C SER A 143 -2.00 -2.30 -14.31
N LEU A 144 -1.06 -1.36 -14.47
CA LEU A 144 -1.38 0.02 -14.84
C LEU A 144 -1.88 0.09 -16.29
N GLU A 145 -1.22 -0.59 -17.21
CA GLU A 145 -1.66 -0.70 -18.60
C GLU A 145 -3.06 -1.34 -18.72
N ILE A 146 -3.33 -2.41 -17.96
CA ILE A 146 -4.66 -3.04 -17.90
C ILE A 146 -5.71 -2.06 -17.33
N SER A 147 -5.36 -1.29 -16.29
CA SER A 147 -6.27 -0.31 -15.69
C SER A 147 -6.62 0.82 -16.67
N ASP A 148 -5.63 1.34 -17.40
CA ASP A 148 -5.83 2.42 -18.35
C ASP A 148 -6.67 1.97 -19.55
N THR A 149 -6.39 0.77 -20.08
CA THR A 149 -7.19 0.17 -21.16
C THR A 149 -8.63 -0.07 -20.73
N PHE A 150 -8.85 -0.65 -19.55
CA PHE A 150 -10.17 -0.86 -18.97
C PHE A 150 -10.94 0.47 -18.77
N THR A 151 -10.26 1.50 -18.28
CA THR A 151 -10.87 2.83 -18.06
C THR A 151 -11.30 3.47 -19.38
N ASN A 152 -10.49 3.33 -20.44
CA ASN A 152 -10.82 3.80 -21.78
C ASN A 152 -12.03 3.04 -22.38
N GLU A 153 -12.06 1.71 -22.24
CA GLU A 153 -13.20 0.90 -22.70
C GLU A 153 -14.49 1.24 -21.97
N LYS A 154 -14.41 1.42 -20.65
CA LYS A 154 -15.54 1.86 -19.83
C LYS A 154 -16.10 3.20 -20.33
N MET A 155 -15.23 4.18 -20.58
CA MET A 155 -15.64 5.49 -21.11
C MET A 155 -16.36 5.37 -22.45
N LYS A 156 -15.85 4.54 -23.38
CA LYS A 156 -16.50 4.30 -24.69
C LYS A 156 -17.89 3.68 -24.55
N ILE A 157 -18.04 2.72 -23.63
CA ILE A 157 -19.34 2.07 -23.38
C ILE A 157 -20.32 3.07 -22.78
N GLU A 158 -19.89 3.88 -21.81
CA GLU A 158 -20.72 4.92 -21.20
C GLU A 158 -21.20 5.95 -22.23
N GLU A 159 -20.32 6.38 -23.15
CA GLU A 159 -20.68 7.26 -24.26
C GLU A 159 -21.67 6.58 -25.22
N CYS A 160 -21.47 5.31 -25.55
CA CYS A 160 -22.40 4.55 -26.39
C CYS A 160 -23.78 4.41 -25.75
N ILE A 161 -23.86 4.17 -24.43
CA ILE A 161 -25.13 4.13 -23.68
C ILE A 161 -25.81 5.49 -23.70
N LYS A 162 -25.07 6.57 -23.49
CA LYS A 162 -25.60 7.94 -23.54
C LYS A 162 -26.21 8.23 -24.91
N LYS A 163 -25.46 7.98 -25.99
CA LYS A 163 -25.94 8.14 -27.36
C LYS A 163 -27.14 7.25 -27.69
N GLY A 164 -27.15 6.02 -27.18
CA GLY A 164 -28.30 5.11 -27.33
C GLY A 164 -29.58 5.66 -26.69
N LYS A 165 -29.48 6.25 -25.49
CA LYS A 165 -30.61 6.90 -24.82
C LYS A 165 -31.12 8.12 -25.58
N GLU A 166 -30.21 8.98 -26.05
CA GLU A 166 -30.55 10.15 -26.87
C GLU A 166 -31.29 9.73 -28.16
N ASN A 167 -30.76 8.74 -28.89
CA ASN A 167 -31.39 8.21 -30.09
C ASN A 167 -32.78 7.60 -29.83
N TYR A 168 -32.95 6.91 -28.70
CA TYR A 168 -34.24 6.33 -28.31
C TYR A 168 -35.27 7.43 -28.03
N GLU A 169 -34.89 8.46 -27.28
CA GLU A 169 -35.75 9.60 -26.96
C GLU A 169 -36.13 10.37 -28.23
N GLU A 170 -35.19 10.66 -29.13
CA GLU A 170 -35.48 11.28 -30.42
C GLU A 170 -36.45 10.44 -31.27
N SER A 171 -36.28 9.12 -31.26
CA SER A 171 -37.16 8.21 -31.99
C SER A 171 -38.56 8.17 -31.38
N LEU A 172 -38.67 8.20 -30.05
CA LEU A 172 -39.93 8.30 -29.32
C LEU A 172 -40.66 9.60 -29.66
N GLN A 173 -39.96 10.74 -29.59
CA GLN A 173 -40.53 12.05 -29.95
C GLN A 173 -41.00 12.09 -31.41
N ARG A 174 -40.22 11.52 -32.33
CA ARG A 174 -40.60 11.42 -33.76
C ARG A 174 -41.85 10.55 -33.94
N ALA A 175 -41.96 9.43 -33.22
CA ALA A 175 -43.14 8.58 -33.27
C ALA A 175 -44.39 9.28 -32.72
N VAL A 176 -44.27 9.93 -31.55
CA VAL A 176 -45.35 10.73 -30.95
C VAL A 176 -45.81 11.84 -31.89
N ALA A 177 -44.87 12.57 -32.52
CA ALA A 177 -45.20 13.62 -33.47
C ALA A 177 -45.95 13.07 -34.71
N ALA A 178 -45.55 11.90 -35.22
CA ALA A 178 -46.23 11.25 -36.32
C ALA A 178 -47.65 10.79 -35.93
N GLU A 179 -47.83 10.18 -34.76
CA GLU A 179 -49.13 9.76 -34.26
C GLU A 179 -50.08 10.96 -34.03
N VAL A 180 -49.57 12.06 -33.46
CA VAL A 180 -50.32 13.32 -33.31
C VAL A 180 -50.73 13.86 -34.68
N SER A 181 -49.81 13.88 -35.66
CA SER A 181 -50.12 14.34 -37.03
C SER A 181 -51.22 13.50 -37.69
N VAL A 182 -51.24 12.18 -37.47
CA VAL A 182 -52.32 11.30 -37.95
C VAL A 182 -53.66 11.70 -37.34
N LEU A 183 -53.72 11.92 -36.02
CA LEU A 183 -54.95 12.35 -35.35
C LEU A 183 -55.40 13.75 -35.79
N GLU A 184 -54.47 14.68 -36.00
CA GLU A 184 -54.79 16.02 -36.53
C GLU A 184 -55.40 15.94 -37.93
N ASN A 185 -54.84 15.13 -38.82
CA ASN A 185 -55.39 14.90 -40.16
C ASN A 185 -56.78 14.25 -40.12
N TRP A 186 -57.00 13.28 -39.23
CA TRP A 186 -58.33 12.66 -39.03
C TRP A 186 -59.33 13.66 -38.47
N LYS A 187 -58.94 14.45 -37.47
CA LYS A 187 -59.77 15.54 -36.92
C LYS A 187 -60.21 16.49 -38.01
N GLU A 188 -59.27 16.98 -38.81
CA GLU A 188 -59.56 17.91 -39.90
C GLU A 188 -60.49 17.30 -40.95
N THR A 189 -60.19 16.08 -41.41
CA THR A 189 -61.00 15.38 -42.41
C THR A 189 -62.44 15.19 -41.94
N GLU A 190 -62.63 14.74 -40.70
CA GLU A 190 -63.94 14.43 -40.18
C GLU A 190 -64.77 15.67 -39.81
N VAL A 191 -64.14 16.67 -39.19
CA VAL A 191 -64.78 17.97 -38.93
C VAL A 191 -65.20 18.64 -40.24
N TYR A 192 -64.35 18.57 -41.27
CA TYR A 192 -64.66 19.13 -42.59
C TYR A 192 -65.89 18.47 -43.24
N LYS A 193 -66.04 17.14 -43.13
CA LYS A 193 -67.25 16.43 -43.62
C LYS A 193 -68.52 16.90 -42.91
N LEU A 194 -68.46 17.09 -41.59
CA LEU A 194 -69.59 17.60 -40.81
C LEU A 194 -69.90 19.06 -41.18
N GLN A 195 -68.90 19.90 -41.39
CA GLN A 195 -69.06 21.30 -41.84
C GLN A 195 -69.68 21.41 -43.24
N ILE A 196 -69.35 20.49 -44.16
CA ILE A 196 -70.03 20.41 -45.46
C ILE A 196 -71.53 20.13 -45.24
N THR A 197 -71.83 19.18 -44.36
CA THR A 197 -73.22 18.77 -44.05
C THR A 197 -73.98 19.93 -43.39
N GLU A 198 -73.34 20.64 -42.46
CA GLU A 198 -73.85 21.87 -41.84
C GLU A 198 -74.14 22.94 -42.89
N SER A 199 -73.17 23.25 -43.75
CA SER A 199 -73.32 24.26 -44.81
C SER A 199 -74.44 23.91 -45.79
N GLN A 200 -74.59 22.63 -46.14
CA GLN A 200 -75.68 22.15 -47.00
C GLN A 200 -77.04 22.30 -46.32
N ALA A 201 -77.14 21.94 -45.03
CA ALA A 201 -78.35 22.10 -44.25
C ALA A 201 -78.71 23.58 -44.02
N GLU A 202 -77.72 24.46 -43.81
CA GLU A 202 -77.92 25.90 -43.70
C GLU A 202 -78.43 26.51 -45.00
N ALA A 203 -77.85 26.14 -46.14
CA ALA A 203 -78.30 26.60 -47.45
C ALA A 203 -79.74 26.19 -47.72
N TYR A 204 -80.11 24.95 -47.38
CA TYR A 204 -81.48 24.46 -47.50
C TYR A 204 -82.45 25.15 -46.54
N LEU A 205 -82.05 25.37 -45.28
CA LEU A 205 -82.86 26.10 -44.30
C LEU A 205 -83.12 27.55 -44.76
N LYS A 206 -82.11 28.23 -45.31
CA LYS A 206 -82.28 29.57 -45.91
C LYS A 206 -83.29 29.56 -47.05
N TYR A 207 -83.24 28.54 -47.90
CA TYR A 207 -84.21 28.34 -48.97
C TYR A 207 -85.64 28.13 -48.44
N LEU A 208 -85.83 27.26 -47.44
CA LEU A 208 -87.14 27.04 -46.80
C LEU A 208 -87.71 28.32 -46.18
N LYS A 209 -86.87 29.11 -45.49
CA LYS A 209 -87.27 30.40 -44.89
C LYS A 209 -87.68 31.46 -45.92
N LEU A 210 -87.08 31.41 -47.11
CA LEU A 210 -87.49 32.26 -48.23
C LEU A 210 -88.88 31.84 -48.75
N LEU A 211 -89.12 30.54 -48.94
CA LEU A 211 -90.43 30.02 -49.38
C LEU A 211 -91.56 30.28 -48.39
N SER A 212 -91.29 30.21 -47.08
CA SER A 212 -92.30 30.51 -46.05
C SER A 212 -92.70 31.99 -46.00
N SER A 213 -91.91 32.88 -46.60
CA SER A 213 -92.16 34.33 -46.61
C SER A 213 -93.08 34.77 -47.77
N ASP A 214 -93.19 34.00 -48.86
CA ASP A 214 -94.05 34.26 -50.04
C ASP A 214 -95.47 33.65 -49.89
N SER A 215 -96.08 33.84 -48.73
CA SER A 215 -97.27 33.12 -48.27
C SER A 215 -98.53 33.33 -49.14
N ALA A 216 -98.82 32.33 -49.99
CA ALA A 216 -100.18 31.97 -50.43
C ALA A 216 -100.39 30.47 -50.72
N ALA A 217 -99.36 29.61 -50.67
CA ALA A 217 -99.45 28.25 -51.24
C ALA A 217 -99.10 27.05 -50.33
N TYR A 218 -98.53 27.21 -49.12
CA TYR A 218 -98.04 26.06 -48.35
C TYR A 218 -98.22 26.18 -46.83
N PRO A 219 -99.10 25.35 -46.20
CA PRO A 219 -99.32 25.37 -44.75
C PRO A 219 -98.38 24.48 -43.91
N ASP A 220 -97.44 23.73 -44.50
CA ASP A 220 -96.59 22.73 -43.79
C ASP A 220 -95.08 23.10 -43.70
N THR A 221 -94.70 24.34 -44.05
CA THR A 221 -93.29 24.76 -44.10
C THR A 221 -92.66 25.02 -42.73
N GLU A 222 -93.46 25.32 -41.70
CA GLU A 222 -92.97 25.66 -40.36
C GLU A 222 -92.40 24.43 -39.62
N SER A 223 -93.04 23.27 -39.78
CA SER A 223 -92.56 21.98 -39.26
C SER A 223 -91.22 21.57 -39.88
N ASP A 224 -91.09 21.73 -41.20
CA ASP A 224 -89.84 21.47 -41.91
C ASP A 224 -88.73 22.43 -41.45
N VAL A 225 -89.01 23.74 -41.32
CA VAL A 225 -88.03 24.72 -40.80
C VAL A 225 -87.52 24.31 -39.40
N HIS A 226 -88.41 23.94 -38.49
CA HIS A 226 -88.01 23.50 -37.15
C HIS A 226 -87.21 22.18 -37.14
N SER A 227 -87.55 21.24 -38.03
CA SER A 227 -86.80 19.99 -38.21
C SER A 227 -85.37 20.25 -38.69
N TRP A 228 -85.19 21.15 -39.66
CA TRP A 228 -83.88 21.53 -40.19
C TRP A 228 -83.07 22.39 -39.20
N GLU A 229 -83.70 23.24 -38.39
CA GLU A 229 -83.04 23.94 -37.28
C GLU A 229 -82.54 22.97 -36.20
N SER A 230 -83.36 21.98 -35.85
CA SER A 230 -82.98 20.91 -34.91
C SER A 230 -81.83 20.05 -35.46
N PHE A 231 -81.86 19.75 -36.76
CA PHE A 231 -80.77 19.05 -37.45
C PHE A 231 -79.47 19.84 -37.43
N LEU A 232 -79.50 21.14 -37.73
CA LEU A 232 -78.32 22.01 -37.62
C LEU A 232 -77.76 22.07 -36.20
N CYS A 233 -78.64 22.20 -35.19
CA CYS A 233 -78.22 22.15 -33.79
C CYS A 233 -77.54 20.80 -33.45
N LYS A 234 -78.03 19.69 -34.00
CA LYS A 234 -77.43 18.37 -33.85
C LYS A 234 -76.07 18.26 -34.54
N VAL A 235 -75.95 18.73 -35.79
CA VAL A 235 -74.67 18.74 -36.54
C VAL A 235 -73.63 19.58 -35.79
N GLY A 236 -73.99 20.78 -35.33
CA GLY A 236 -73.08 21.65 -34.57
C GLY A 236 -72.61 21.00 -33.26
N LYS A 237 -73.49 20.30 -32.54
CA LYS A 237 -73.11 19.53 -31.33
C LYS A 237 -72.15 18.39 -31.65
N GLU A 238 -72.37 17.66 -32.74
CA GLU A 238 -71.45 16.58 -33.15
C GLU A 238 -70.10 17.13 -33.64
N ILE A 239 -70.05 18.30 -34.28
CA ILE A 239 -68.79 18.98 -34.64
C ILE A 239 -67.96 19.27 -33.38
N GLU A 240 -68.56 19.91 -32.37
CA GLU A 240 -67.84 20.25 -31.13
C GLU A 240 -67.41 19.02 -30.35
N LYS A 241 -68.26 17.99 -30.29
CA LYS A 241 -67.93 16.71 -29.68
C LYS A 241 -66.79 15.98 -30.41
N ALA A 242 -66.80 15.96 -31.75
CA ALA A 242 -65.71 15.35 -32.52
C ALA A 242 -64.39 16.08 -32.27
N LYS A 243 -64.40 17.42 -32.27
CA LYS A 243 -63.21 18.23 -31.93
C LYS A 243 -62.67 17.91 -30.54
N SER A 244 -63.54 17.86 -29.52
CA SER A 244 -63.11 17.59 -28.15
C SER A 244 -62.51 16.19 -28.00
N GLN A 245 -63.13 15.17 -28.60
CA GLN A 245 -62.64 13.79 -28.54
C GLN A 245 -61.28 13.62 -29.23
N PHE A 246 -61.07 14.24 -30.39
CA PHE A 246 -59.76 14.21 -31.04
C PHE A 246 -58.70 14.96 -30.25
N GLU A 247 -59.04 16.09 -29.63
CA GLU A 247 -58.09 16.85 -28.81
C GLU A 247 -57.68 16.08 -27.55
N GLU A 248 -58.63 15.43 -26.87
CA GLU A 248 -58.36 14.53 -25.74
C GLU A 248 -57.41 13.39 -26.13
N GLN A 249 -57.63 12.76 -27.29
CA GLN A 249 -56.75 11.71 -27.81
C GLN A 249 -55.35 12.23 -28.14
N ILE A 250 -55.24 13.40 -28.76
CA ILE A 250 -53.95 14.04 -29.05
C ILE A 250 -53.16 14.30 -27.76
N GLN A 251 -53.84 14.80 -26.71
CA GLN A 251 -53.20 15.01 -25.40
C GLN A 251 -52.81 13.69 -24.74
N ALA A 252 -53.64 12.65 -24.83
CA ALA A 252 -53.30 11.33 -24.30
C ALA A 252 -52.03 10.75 -24.94
N ILE A 253 -51.84 10.94 -26.25
CA ILE A 253 -50.61 10.52 -26.97
C ILE A 253 -49.40 11.34 -26.53
N LYS A 254 -49.53 12.67 -26.43
CA LYS A 254 -48.45 13.53 -25.91
C LYS A 254 -48.03 13.14 -24.50
N ASN A 255 -48.95 12.60 -23.70
CA ASN A 255 -48.70 12.10 -22.34
C ASN A 255 -48.20 10.66 -22.29
N GLY A 256 -47.98 10.00 -23.43
CA GLY A 256 -47.34 8.68 -23.53
C GLY A 256 -48.26 7.50 -23.83
N SER A 257 -49.55 7.73 -24.12
CA SER A 257 -50.44 6.67 -24.63
C SER A 257 -50.11 6.37 -26.09
N ARG A 258 -50.35 5.14 -26.56
CA ARG A 258 -50.16 4.79 -27.98
C ARG A 258 -51.45 4.99 -28.76
N LEU A 259 -51.36 5.46 -30.01
CA LEU A 259 -52.52 5.56 -30.89
C LEU A 259 -53.29 4.23 -31.02
N SER A 260 -52.59 3.10 -31.03
CA SER A 260 -53.20 1.76 -31.12
C SER A 260 -54.04 1.36 -29.90
N GLU A 261 -53.84 2.00 -28.75
CA GLU A 261 -54.55 1.72 -27.51
C GLU A 261 -55.79 2.62 -27.33
N LEU A 262 -55.92 3.68 -28.13
CA LEU A 262 -57.03 4.62 -28.08
C LEU A 262 -58.23 4.12 -28.89
N SER A 263 -59.44 4.37 -28.37
CA SER A 263 -60.68 4.06 -29.08
C SER A 263 -60.87 4.97 -30.29
N ARG A 264 -61.21 4.43 -31.46
CA ARG A 264 -61.52 5.23 -32.65
C ARG A 264 -62.70 6.18 -32.38
N VAL A 265 -62.54 7.47 -32.70
CA VAL A 265 -63.65 8.45 -32.65
C VAL A 265 -64.76 7.98 -33.58
N GLN A 266 -65.95 7.75 -33.03
CA GLN A 266 -67.13 7.35 -33.79
C GLN A 266 -67.94 8.59 -34.15
N ILE A 267 -68.09 8.83 -35.45
CA ILE A 267 -68.86 9.96 -35.96
C ILE A 267 -70.16 9.40 -36.54
N PRO A 268 -71.32 9.80 -35.99
CA PRO A 268 -72.60 9.36 -36.51
C PRO A 268 -72.80 9.79 -37.96
N ASP A 269 -73.31 8.89 -38.80
CA ASP A 269 -73.77 9.24 -40.14
C ASP A 269 -75.07 10.04 -40.02
N LEU A 270 -75.02 11.34 -40.34
CA LEU A 270 -76.13 12.25 -40.19
C LEU A 270 -76.94 12.30 -41.49
N SER A 271 -78.09 11.61 -41.50
CA SER A 271 -79.04 11.67 -42.61
C SER A 271 -79.83 12.97 -42.58
N PHE A 272 -79.97 13.61 -43.74
CA PHE A 272 -80.81 14.79 -43.90
C PHE A 272 -82.28 14.51 -43.53
N PRO A 273 -82.99 15.48 -42.92
CA PRO A 273 -84.43 15.36 -42.66
C PRO A 273 -85.25 15.11 -43.93
N VAL A 274 -86.27 14.25 -43.83
CA VAL A 274 -87.25 14.03 -44.91
C VAL A 274 -88.23 15.21 -44.92
N CYS A 275 -88.36 15.88 -46.07
CA CYS A 275 -89.32 16.97 -46.27
C CYS A 275 -90.67 16.40 -46.77
N SER A 276 -91.78 16.95 -46.27
CA SER A 276 -93.15 16.52 -46.61
C SER A 276 -93.62 16.93 -48.01
N THR A 277 -92.81 17.62 -48.82
CA THR A 277 -93.22 18.17 -50.12
C THR A 277 -92.78 17.31 -51.33
N PRO A 278 -93.70 16.74 -52.14
CA PRO A 278 -93.34 15.84 -53.26
C PRO A 278 -92.74 16.54 -54.49
N GLY A 279 -92.93 17.86 -54.64
CA GLY A 279 -92.58 18.59 -55.87
C GLY A 279 -91.16 19.14 -55.96
N ALA A 280 -90.51 19.43 -54.82
CA ALA A 280 -89.19 20.08 -54.78
C ALA A 280 -88.03 19.08 -54.67
N LEU A 281 -88.30 17.85 -54.21
CA LEU A 281 -87.29 16.79 -54.07
C LEU A 281 -86.69 16.38 -55.42
N ALA A 282 -87.45 16.42 -56.52
CA ALA A 282 -86.94 16.05 -57.85
C ALA A 282 -85.87 17.04 -58.36
N SER A 283 -86.09 18.33 -58.16
CA SER A 283 -85.15 19.38 -58.61
C SER A 283 -83.92 19.50 -57.72
N LEU A 284 -84.07 19.26 -56.41
CA LEU A 284 -82.94 19.28 -55.46
C LEU A 284 -82.11 18.00 -55.51
N LEU A 285 -82.71 16.82 -55.69
CA LEU A 285 -81.96 15.60 -55.99
C LEU A 285 -81.17 15.77 -57.30
N ALA A 286 -81.76 16.40 -58.32
CA ALA A 286 -81.05 16.70 -59.56
C ALA A 286 -79.87 17.67 -59.34
N LEU A 287 -80.06 18.74 -58.55
CA LEU A 287 -78.98 19.71 -58.26
C LEU A 287 -77.88 19.09 -57.38
N CYS A 288 -78.25 18.30 -56.37
CA CYS A 288 -77.33 17.60 -55.48
C CYS A 288 -76.53 16.51 -56.22
N LEU A 289 -77.17 15.73 -57.11
CA LEU A 289 -76.47 14.76 -57.96
C LEU A 289 -75.50 15.46 -58.93
N TYR A 290 -75.89 16.62 -59.47
CA TYR A 290 -75.05 17.41 -60.37
C TYR A 290 -73.81 17.98 -59.67
N LEU A 291 -73.97 18.53 -58.46
CA LEU A 291 -72.86 19.03 -57.65
C LEU A 291 -71.92 17.91 -57.18
N LYS A 292 -72.47 16.73 -56.86
CA LYS A 292 -71.69 15.54 -56.48
C LYS A 292 -70.89 14.96 -57.65
N ALA A 293 -71.39 15.09 -58.88
CA ALA A 293 -70.68 14.74 -60.11
C ALA A 293 -69.58 15.76 -60.49
N TRP A 294 -69.78 17.04 -60.17
CA TRP A 294 -68.78 18.09 -60.43
C TRP A 294 -67.59 18.02 -59.47
N SER A 295 -67.82 17.72 -58.19
CA SER A 295 -66.77 17.59 -57.15
C SER A 295 -65.80 16.42 -57.35
N ARG A 296 -66.08 15.47 -58.24
CA ARG A 296 -65.21 14.29 -58.52
C ARG A 296 -64.27 14.47 -59.71
N ARG A 297 -64.27 15.61 -60.41
CA ARG A 297 -63.37 15.85 -61.56
C ARG A 297 -62.03 16.44 -61.12
N PRO A 298 -60.87 15.88 -61.54
CA PRO A 298 -59.57 16.51 -61.36
C PRO A 298 -59.48 17.79 -62.20
N SER A 299 -58.89 18.82 -61.61
CA SER A 299 -58.72 20.17 -62.14
C SER A 299 -58.11 20.23 -63.54
N PHE A 300 -58.92 20.37 -64.60
CA PHE A 300 -58.57 21.04 -65.86
C PHE A 300 -59.84 21.45 -66.65
N ALA A 301 -60.14 22.78 -66.64
CA ALA A 301 -61.00 23.59 -67.55
C ALA A 301 -62.56 23.52 -67.50
N PRO A 302 -63.31 24.54 -68.01
CA PRO A 302 -63.27 26.01 -67.79
C PRO A 302 -64.61 26.60 -67.20
N HIS A 303 -64.67 27.94 -67.05
CA HIS A 303 -65.65 28.81 -66.35
C HIS A 303 -67.18 28.55 -66.59
N PRO A 304 -68.08 28.95 -65.64
CA PRO A 304 -69.45 28.45 -65.48
C PRO A 304 -70.55 29.36 -66.09
N VAL A 305 -70.32 30.00 -67.24
CA VAL A 305 -71.27 31.01 -67.77
C VAL A 305 -72.31 30.39 -68.73
N ALA A 306 -72.03 29.25 -69.35
CA ALA A 306 -72.92 28.68 -70.37
C ALA A 306 -74.11 27.86 -69.83
N LEU A 307 -74.06 27.37 -68.59
CA LEU A 307 -75.11 26.49 -68.02
C LEU A 307 -76.15 27.23 -67.16
N LEU A 308 -75.80 28.40 -66.60
CA LEU A 308 -76.77 29.27 -65.93
C LEU A 308 -77.88 29.74 -66.89
N SER A 309 -77.56 29.91 -68.18
CA SER A 309 -78.54 30.27 -69.22
C SER A 309 -79.58 29.18 -69.51
N HIS A 310 -79.27 27.91 -69.25
CA HIS A 310 -80.18 26.81 -69.56
C HIS A 310 -81.03 26.39 -68.36
N VAL A 311 -80.54 26.65 -67.14
CA VAL A 311 -81.31 26.43 -65.92
C VAL A 311 -82.32 27.56 -65.71
N LEU A 312 -81.99 28.81 -66.06
CA LEU A 312 -82.94 29.94 -66.03
C LEU A 312 -84.10 29.79 -67.03
N SER A 313 -83.95 29.00 -68.11
CA SER A 313 -85.06 28.75 -69.05
C SER A 313 -86.03 27.64 -68.62
N LEU A 314 -85.69 26.89 -67.56
CA LEU A 314 -86.53 25.80 -67.03
C LEU A 314 -87.21 26.18 -65.69
N LEU A 315 -86.97 27.40 -65.20
CA LEU A 315 -87.52 27.95 -63.96
C LEU A 315 -88.51 29.11 -64.20
N ASN A 316 -88.85 29.40 -65.46
CA ASN A 316 -90.02 30.18 -65.87
C ASN A 316 -91.09 29.26 -66.45
#